data_AF-A0A2V6YNL2-F1
#
_entry.id   AF-A0A2V6YNL2-F1
#
_cell.length_a   1.000
_cell.length_b   1.000
_cell.length_c   1.000
_cell.angle_alpha   90.00
_cell.angle_beta   90.00
_cell.angle_gamma   90.00
#
_symmetry.space_group_name_H-M   'P 1'
#
loop_
_entity.id
_entity.type
_entity.pdbx_description
1 polymer ?
#
loop_
_entity_poly.entity_id
_entity_poly.type
_entity_poly.pdbx_seq_one_letter_code
_entity_poly.pdbx_strand_id
1 'polypeptide(L)'
;SIELAPLVGLAERIVDLVQSGETLRVNGLVEVAEITRSTARVIVNRASMKTEHVRVSGVIEEMRRARRHPAPVSGRRGVEAAPGTPLQ
;
A
#
# COMPACT_ATOMS: atom_id res chain seq x y z
N SER A 1 4.94 -16.94 4.97
CA SER A 1 5.62 -15.70 5.35
C SER A 1 6.71 -15.41 4.33
N ILE A 2 6.58 -14.27 3.65
CA ILE A 2 7.49 -13.81 2.60
C ILE A 2 8.89 -13.51 3.16
N GLU A 3 8.96 -13.26 4.47
CA GLU A 3 10.14 -12.95 5.28
C GLU A 3 11.13 -14.13 5.37
N LEU A 4 10.68 -15.36 5.10
CA LEU A 4 11.56 -16.54 5.09
C LEU A 4 12.45 -16.58 3.85
N ALA A 5 12.02 -15.99 2.72
CA ALA A 5 12.72 -16.11 1.45
C ALA A 5 14.17 -15.56 1.50
N PRO A 6 14.44 -14.40 2.13
CA PRO A 6 15.82 -13.94 2.34
C PRO A 6 16.63 -14.83 3.29
N LEU A 7 16.00 -15.34 4.36
CA LEU A 7 16.68 -16.13 5.38
C LEU A 7 17.22 -17.46 4.85
N VAL A 8 16.53 -18.07 3.88
CA VAL A 8 16.95 -19.34 3.26
C VAL A 8 17.70 -19.17 1.94
N GLY A 9 18.01 -17.94 1.53
CA GLY A 9 18.71 -17.64 0.29
C GLY A 9 17.88 -17.82 -0.99
N LEU A 10 16.55 -17.85 -0.89
CA LEU A 10 15.66 -17.96 -2.05
C LEU A 10 15.51 -16.63 -2.82
N ALA A 11 15.63 -15.50 -2.13
CA ALA A 11 15.54 -14.18 -2.72
C ALA A 11 16.46 -13.19 -2.01
N GLU A 12 17.11 -12.29 -2.75
CA GLU A 12 17.94 -11.23 -2.16
C GLU A 12 17.11 -10.15 -1.46
N ARG A 13 15.91 -9.87 -1.98
CA ARG A 13 15.00 -8.82 -1.48
C ARG A 13 13.55 -9.27 -1.65
N ILE A 14 12.67 -8.69 -0.84
CA ILE A 14 11.22 -8.91 -0.91
C ILE A 14 10.50 -7.57 -1.05
N VAL A 15 9.29 -7.63 -1.58
CA VAL A 15 8.36 -6.49 -1.65
C VAL A 15 7.11 -6.88 -0.89
N ASP A 16 6.74 -6.08 0.11
CA ASP A 16 5.58 -6.34 0.95
C ASP A 16 4.90 -5.04 1.40
N LEU A 17 3.65 -5.14 1.84
CA LEU A 17 2.89 -4.04 2.43
C LEU A 17 3.22 -3.93 3.92
N VAL A 18 3.87 -2.83 4.30
CA VAL A 18 4.28 -2.58 5.69
C VAL A 18 3.69 -1.28 6.23
N GLN A 19 3.52 -1.19 7.56
CA GLN A 19 3.02 0.01 8.24
C GLN A 19 4.09 0.65 9.15
N SER A 20 4.39 0.04 10.30
CA SER A 20 5.39 0.56 11.26
C SER A 20 6.80 0.00 11.06
N GLY A 21 6.97 -0.97 10.16
CA GLY A 21 8.24 -1.70 9.97
C GLY A 21 8.58 -2.71 11.07
N GLU A 22 7.75 -2.84 12.12
CA GLU A 22 8.03 -3.72 13.26
C GLU A 22 8.17 -5.20 12.83
N THR A 23 7.32 -5.66 11.91
CA THR A 23 7.41 -7.01 11.35
C THR A 23 8.74 -7.26 10.65
N LEU A 24 9.26 -6.28 9.91
CA LEU A 24 10.57 -6.40 9.27
C LEU A 24 11.67 -6.52 10.32
N ARG A 25 11.64 -5.66 11.34
CA ARG A 25 12.63 -5.61 12.42
C ARG A 25 12.74 -6.92 13.18
N VAL A 26 11.61 -7.54 13.53
CA VAL A 26 11.58 -8.84 14.24
C VAL A 26 12.18 -9.97 13.40
N ASN A 27 12.12 -9.87 12.07
CA ASN A 27 12.69 -10.85 11.15
C ASN A 27 14.11 -10.48 10.66
N GLY A 28 14.75 -9.46 11.25
CA GLY A 28 16.09 -9.01 10.84
C GLY A 28 16.11 -8.34 9.47
N LEU A 29 14.97 -7.88 8.96
CA LEU A 29 14.84 -7.19 7.69
C LEU A 29 14.79 -5.67 7.90
N VAL A 30 15.22 -4.93 6.87
CA VAL A 30 15.22 -3.47 6.86
C VAL A 30 14.51 -2.94 5.61
N GLU A 31 13.77 -1.85 5.75
CA GLU A 31 13.17 -1.17 4.60
C GLU A 31 14.24 -0.44 3.80
N VAL A 32 14.35 -0.76 2.51
CA VAL A 32 15.37 -0.19 1.62
C VAL A 32 14.83 0.91 0.71
N ALA A 33 13.53 0.87 0.39
CA ALA A 33 12.85 1.86 -0.45
C ALA A 33 11.33 1.77 -0.30
N GLU A 34 10.66 2.93 -0.21
CA GLU A 34 9.20 3.03 -0.33
C GLU A 34 8.83 2.99 -1.83
N ILE A 35 8.20 1.91 -2.31
CA ILE A 35 7.76 1.82 -3.71
C ILE A 35 6.53 2.71 -3.95
N THR A 36 5.54 2.61 -3.07
CA THR A 36 4.30 3.38 -3.18
C THR A 36 3.53 3.41 -1.86
N ARG A 37 2.67 4.41 -1.69
CA ARG A 37 1.71 4.47 -0.59
C ARG A 37 0.43 3.76 -0.96
N SER A 38 0.09 2.74 -0.17
CA SER A 38 -1.21 2.09 -0.27
C SER A 38 -2.27 2.87 0.49
N THR A 39 -3.47 2.97 -0.10
CA THR A 39 -4.64 3.57 0.54
C THR A 39 -5.84 2.69 0.27
N ALA A 40 -6.73 2.56 1.26
CA ALA A 40 -8.02 1.91 1.05
C ALA A 40 -8.88 2.75 0.11
N ARG A 41 -9.39 2.13 -0.95
CA ARG A 41 -10.28 2.73 -1.95
C ARG A 41 -11.64 2.03 -1.90
N VAL A 42 -12.72 2.80 -1.92
CA VAL A 42 -14.06 2.25 -2.09
C VAL A 42 -14.29 2.05 -3.58
N ILE A 43 -14.44 0.80 -4.00
CA ILE A 43 -14.69 0.43 -5.39
C ILE A 43 -16.13 -0.05 -5.49
N VAL A 44 -16.88 0.49 -6.44
CA VAL A 44 -18.30 0.19 -6.62
C VAL A 44 -18.52 -0.44 -7.98
N ASN A 45 -19.31 -1.52 -8.00
CA ASN A 45 -19.76 -2.11 -9.25
C ASN A 45 -20.63 -1.11 -10.04
N ARG A 46 -20.32 -0.92 -11.33
CA ARG A 46 -21.02 0.06 -12.19
C ARG A 46 -22.51 -0.23 -12.39
N ALA A 47 -22.92 -1.50 -12.46
CA ALA A 47 -24.32 -1.85 -12.58
C ALA A 47 -25.07 -1.53 -11.27
N SER A 48 -24.51 -1.93 -10.13
CA SER A 48 -25.06 -1.61 -8.81
C SER A 48 -25.15 -0.10 -8.57
N MET A 49 -24.19 0.70 -9.06
CA MET A 49 -24.25 2.16 -8.97
C MET A 49 -25.44 2.75 -9.75
N LYS A 50 -25.90 2.08 -10.82
CA LYS A 50 -27.05 2.52 -11.62
C LYS A 50 -28.38 2.04 -11.04
N THR A 51 -28.45 0.77 -10.63
CA THR A 51 -29.71 0.17 -10.17
C THR A 51 -30.00 0.48 -8.70
N GLU A 52 -28.97 0.53 -7.86
CA GLU A 52 -29.07 0.73 -6.40
C GLU A 52 -28.53 2.11 -5.98
N HIS A 53 -28.62 3.11 -6.86
CA HIS A 53 -27.93 4.40 -6.71
C HIS A 53 -28.14 5.02 -5.33
N VAL A 54 -29.39 5.07 -4.85
CA VAL A 54 -29.74 5.69 -3.57
C VAL A 54 -29.05 4.98 -2.40
N ARG A 55 -29.15 3.65 -2.35
CA ARG A 55 -28.56 2.84 -1.27
C ARG A 55 -27.04 2.93 -1.28
N VAL A 56 -26.43 2.78 -2.46
CA VAL A 56 -24.97 2.83 -2.63
C VAL A 56 -24.43 4.22 -2.26
N SER A 57 -25.08 5.28 -2.72
CA SER A 57 -24.69 6.65 -2.41
C SER A 57 -24.82 6.96 -0.92
N GLY A 58 -25.85 6.43 -0.26
CA GLY A 58 -26.01 6.53 1.20
C GLY A 58 -24.80 5.98 1.95
N VAL A 59 -24.38 4.75 1.64
CA VAL A 59 -23.20 4.13 2.28
C VAL A 59 -21.92 4.93 2.00
N ILE A 60 -21.72 5.39 0.76
CA ILE A 60 -20.54 6.21 0.41
C ILE A 60 -20.51 7.49 1.26
N GLU A 61 -21.66 8.15 1.44
CA GLU A 61 -21.76 9.37 2.21
C GLU A 61 -21.54 9.14 3.71
N GLU A 62 -22.08 8.06 4.27
CA GLU A 62 -21.80 7.65 5.65
C GLU A 62 -20.31 7.40 5.87
N MET A 63 -19.65 6.68 4.96
CA MET A 63 -18.20 6.45 5.02
C MET A 63 -17.41 7.76 4.90
N ARG A 64 -17.87 8.72 4.08
CA ARG A 64 -17.23 10.05 3.97
C ARG A 64 -17.35 10.83 5.26
N ARG A 65 -18.53 10.85 5.88
CA ARG A 65 -18.77 11.53 7.17
C ARG A 65 -17.98 10.92 8.31
N ALA A 66 -17.81 9.60 8.30
CA ALA A 66 -17.02 8.88 9.31
C ALA A 66 -15.50 9.05 9.16
N ARG A 67 -14.99 9.57 8.02
CA ARG A 67 -13.55 9.74 7.81
C ARG A 67 -13.00 10.83 8.74
N ARG A 68 -12.11 10.41 9.64
CA ARG A 68 -11.39 11.29 10.57
C ARG A 68 -10.07 11.84 10.02
N HIS A 69 -9.62 11.39 8.85
CA HIS A 69 -8.36 11.80 8.24
C HIS A 69 -8.52 12.10 6.74
N PRO A 70 -7.96 13.22 6.24
CA PRO A 70 -7.93 13.52 4.82
C PRO A 70 -7.09 12.48 4.06
N ALA A 71 -7.50 12.15 2.84
CA ALA A 71 -6.76 11.19 2.03
C ALA A 71 -5.38 11.76 1.67
N PRO A 72 -4.28 10.99 1.79
CA PRO A 72 -2.99 11.45 1.31
C PRO A 72 -3.07 11.69 -0.21
N VAL A 73 -2.64 12.88 -0.63
CA VAL A 73 -2.61 13.26 -2.04
C VAL A 73 -1.53 12.44 -2.73
N SER A 74 -1.91 11.59 -3.69
CA SER A 74 -0.95 10.86 -4.53
C SER A 74 -0.31 11.85 -5.50
N GLY A 75 0.78 12.48 -5.08
CA GLY A 75 1.74 13.09 -5.99
C GLY A 75 2.53 11.96 -6.65
N ARG A 76 2.49 11.87 -7.98
CA ARG A 76 3.43 11.06 -8.75
C ARG A 76 4.83 11.62 -8.54
N ARG A 77 5.51 11.22 -7.46
CA ARG A 77 6.97 11.31 -7.41
C ARG A 77 7.49 10.07 -8.10
N GLY A 78 8.09 10.28 -9.28
CA GLY A 78 8.79 9.21 -9.98
C GLY A 78 9.82 8.58 -9.06
N VAL A 79 10.01 7.27 -9.22
CA VAL A 79 11.14 6.55 -8.64
C VAL A 79 12.39 7.13 -9.30
N GLU A 80 13.01 8.12 -8.68
CA GLU A 80 14.35 8.54 -9.06
C GLU A 80 15.29 7.48 -8.50
N ALA A 81 15.87 6.68 -9.40
CA ALA A 81 16.82 5.65 -9.04
C ALA A 81 17.98 6.30 -8.27
N ALA A 82 18.30 5.76 -7.10
CA ALA A 82 19.45 6.18 -6.32
C ALA A 82 20.73 6.07 -7.17
N PRO A 83 21.55 7.13 -7.28
CA PRO A 83 22.80 7.05 -8.01
C PRO A 83 23.81 6.22 -7.21
N GLY A 84 24.25 5.10 -7.79
CA GLY A 84 25.60 4.55 -7.57
C GLY A 84 25.81 3.56 -6.42
N THR A 85 25.13 2.41 -6.42
CA THR A 85 25.69 1.23 -5.71
C THR A 85 26.52 0.39 -6.69
N PRO A 86 27.84 0.28 -6.53
CA PRO A 86 28.64 -0.64 -7.34
C PRO A 86 28.26 -2.07 -6.97
N LEU A 87 28.03 -2.90 -8.00
CA LEU A 87 28.03 -4.34 -7.85
C LEU A 87 29.46 -4.78 -7.52
N GLN A 88 29.66 -5.33 -6.33
CA GLN A 88 30.75 -6.27 -6.05
C GLN A 88 30.13 -7.65 -5.88
#